data_AF-A0A930YKH7-F1
#
_entry.id   AF-A0A930YKH7-F1
#
_cell.length_a   1.000
_cell.length_b   1.000
_cell.length_c   1.000
_cell.angle_alpha   90.00
_cell.angle_beta   90.00
_cell.angle_gamma   90.00
#
_symmetry.space_group_name_H-M   'P 1'
#
loop_
_entity.id
_entity.type
_entity.pdbx_description
1 polymer ?
#
loop_
_entity_poly.entity_id
_entity_poly.type
_entity_poly.pdbx_seq_one_letter_code
_entity_poly.pdbx_strand_id
1 'polypeptide(L)'
;MDQPPTPSPAGMSLTQVQQWVLSVLAFTVIEHFAAGLAVAGVFADDQDARVGLNVLAGVTGVMAVAAFRALHAKSMLSAWLLLGPLPGLVGAYFTFR
;
A
#
# COMPACT_ATOMS: atom_id res chain seq x y z
N MET A 1 44.66 6.73 22.04
CA MET A 1 43.80 5.54 22.09
C MET A 1 42.42 6.02 21.70
N ASP A 2 42.02 5.81 20.45
CA ASP A 2 40.70 6.20 19.99
C ASP A 2 39.68 5.24 20.60
N GLN A 3 38.75 5.80 21.39
CA GLN A 3 37.64 5.06 21.97
C GLN A 3 36.79 4.50 20.82
N PRO A 4 36.52 3.18 20.75
CA PRO A 4 35.61 2.64 19.75
C PRO A 4 34.21 3.28 19.91
N PRO A 5 33.51 3.56 18.80
CA PRO A 5 32.20 4.20 18.85
C PRO A 5 31.24 3.35 19.70
N THR A 6 30.71 3.96 20.77
CA THR A 6 29.69 3.33 21.62
C THR A 6 28.42 3.12 20.80
N PRO A 7 27.85 1.90 20.73
CA PRO A 7 26.58 1.66 20.08
C PRO A 7 25.52 2.60 20.68
N SER A 8 24.86 3.43 19.88
CA SER A 8 23.79 4.32 20.34
C SER A 8 22.65 3.48 20.95
N PRO A 9 22.41 3.49 22.27
CA PRO A 9 21.57 2.47 22.92
C PRO A 9 20.06 2.59 22.69
N ALA A 10 19.56 3.44 21.78
CA ALA A 10 18.12 3.70 21.67
C ALA A 10 17.59 4.18 20.29
N GLY A 11 18.40 4.16 19.23
CA GLY A 11 18.01 4.75 17.93
C GLY A 11 17.95 3.73 16.78
N MET A 12 16.97 3.86 15.89
CA MET A 12 16.98 3.14 14.60
C MET A 12 18.20 3.54 13.77
N SER A 13 18.79 2.59 13.06
CA SER A 13 19.83 2.87 12.07
C SER A 13 19.27 3.65 10.88
N LEU A 14 20.13 4.38 10.15
CA LEU A 14 19.73 5.12 8.96
C LEU A 14 19.04 4.21 7.92
N THR A 15 19.54 2.99 7.75
CA THR A 15 18.94 1.98 6.86
C THR A 15 17.53 1.62 7.28
N GLN A 16 17.26 1.45 8.58
CA GLN A 16 15.92 1.19 9.10
C GLN A 16 14.97 2.37 8.86
N VAL A 17 15.44 3.60 9.10
CA VAL A 17 14.64 4.81 8.84
C VAL A 17 14.32 4.93 7.35
N GLN A 18 15.33 4.79 6.48
CA GLN A 18 15.14 4.84 5.03
C GLN A 18 14.14 3.79 4.55
N GLN A 19 14.26 2.56 5.05
CA GLN A 19 13.34 1.48 4.72
C GLN A 19 11.91 1.82 5.12
N TRP A 20 11.69 2.38 6.32
CA TRP A 20 10.38 2.83 6.77
C TRP A 20 9.82 3.97 5.92
N VAL A 21 10.64 5.00 5.64
CA VAL A 21 10.24 6.13 4.80
C VAL A 21 9.82 5.66 3.42
N LEU A 22 10.63 4.83 2.76
CA LEU A 22 10.31 4.29 1.43
C LEU A 22 9.06 3.40 1.47
N SER A 23 8.90 2.60 2.53
CA SER A 23 7.74 1.71 2.67
C SER A 23 6.44 2.50 2.83
N VAL A 24 6.43 3.52 3.68
CA VAL A 24 5.26 4.39 3.87
C VAL A 24 4.98 5.20 2.62
N LEU A 25 6.01 5.77 1.98
CA LEU A 25 5.85 6.53 0.76
C LEU A 25 5.25 5.68 -0.37
N ALA A 26 5.84 4.51 -0.63
CA ALA A 26 5.36 3.59 -1.66
C ALA A 26 3.94 3.12 -1.37
N PHE A 27 3.67 2.72 -0.12
CA PHE A 27 2.33 2.28 0.28
C PHE A 27 1.30 3.39 0.06
N THR A 28 1.53 4.59 0.59
CA THR A 28 0.58 5.70 0.51
C THR A 28 0.33 6.13 -0.94
N VAL A 29 1.36 6.21 -1.79
CA VAL A 29 1.17 6.63 -3.20
C VAL A 29 0.35 5.62 -3.97
N ILE A 30 0.66 4.32 -3.84
CA ILE A 30 -0.05 3.25 -4.56
C ILE A 30 -1.48 3.12 -4.03
N GLU A 31 -1.67 3.19 -2.71
CA GLU A 31 -2.99 3.11 -2.09
C GLU A 31 -3.85 4.33 -2.45
N HIS A 32 -3.28 5.54 -2.46
CA HIS A 32 -4.00 6.74 -2.87
C HIS A 32 -4.46 6.68 -4.32
N PHE A 33 -3.61 6.14 -5.20
CA PHE A 33 -3.99 5.89 -6.59
C PHE A 33 -5.09 4.83 -6.70
N ALA A 34 -5.01 3.74 -5.93
CA ALA A 34 -6.07 2.73 -5.85
C ALA A 34 -7.41 3.32 -5.36
N ALA A 35 -7.37 4.19 -4.34
CA ALA A 35 -8.54 4.92 -3.86
C ALA A 35 -9.10 5.86 -4.93
N GLY A 36 -8.25 6.57 -5.67
CA GLY A 36 -8.66 7.39 -6.81
C GLY A 36 -9.40 6.59 -7.89
N LEU A 37 -8.92 5.39 -8.22
CA LEU A 37 -9.60 4.48 -9.15
C LEU A 37 -10.96 4.02 -8.63
N ALA A 38 -11.04 3.66 -7.35
CA ALA A 38 -12.30 3.27 -6.70
C ALA A 38 -13.33 4.41 -6.74
N VAL A 39 -12.90 5.64 -6.41
CA VAL A 39 -13.75 6.84 -6.48
C VAL A 39 -14.19 7.10 -7.91
N ALA A 40 -13.29 7.00 -8.89
CA ALA A 40 -13.65 7.16 -10.31
C ALA A 40 -14.72 6.13 -10.74
N GLY A 41 -14.65 4.90 -10.24
CA GLY A 41 -15.65 3.86 -10.50
C GLY A 41 -17.04 4.19 -9.97
N VAL A 42 -17.15 4.95 -8.87
CA VAL A 42 -18.44 5.42 -8.34
C VAL A 42 -19.11 6.41 -9.29
N PHE A 43 -18.32 7.27 -9.93
CA PHE A 43 -18.80 8.34 -10.82
C PHE A 43 -18.83 7.97 -12.31
N ALA A 44 -18.44 6.74 -12.67
CA ALA A 44 -18.50 6.30 -14.06
C ALA A 44 -19.94 5.95 -14.47
N ASP A 45 -20.36 6.42 -15.64
CA ASP A 45 -21.70 6.19 -16.20
C ASP A 45 -21.84 4.79 -16.83
N ASP A 46 -20.77 4.29 -17.48
CA ASP A 46 -20.77 2.99 -18.15
C ASP A 46 -20.49 1.84 -17.17
N GLN A 47 -21.32 0.80 -17.22
CA GLN A 47 -21.19 -0.37 -16.34
C GLN A 47 -19.82 -1.07 -16.46
N ASP A 48 -19.29 -1.18 -17.68
CA ASP A 48 -17.99 -1.79 -17.94
C ASP A 48 -16.85 -0.99 -17.29
N ALA A 49 -16.95 0.34 -17.32
CA ALA A 49 -15.99 1.23 -16.68
C ALA A 49 -16.06 1.12 -15.15
N ARG A 50 -17.26 1.07 -14.56
CA ARG A 50 -17.45 0.89 -13.10
C ARG A 50 -16.80 -0.40 -12.61
N VAL A 51 -16.98 -1.50 -13.35
CA VAL A 51 -16.37 -2.80 -13.02
C VAL A 51 -14.85 -2.73 -13.21
N GLY A 52 -14.38 -2.26 -14.37
CA GLY A 52 -12.95 -2.17 -14.69
C GLY A 52 -12.16 -1.33 -13.67
N LEU A 53 -12.71 -0.18 -13.27
CA LEU A 53 -12.07 0.72 -12.30
C LEU A 53 -12.00 0.12 -10.89
N ASN A 54 -13.06 -0.56 -10.43
CA ASN A 54 -13.03 -1.25 -9.13
C ASN A 54 -12.07 -2.45 -9.12
N VAL A 55 -11.99 -3.20 -10.23
CA VAL A 55 -11.00 -4.29 -10.38
C VAL A 55 -9.58 -3.74 -10.33
N LEU A 56 -9.30 -2.66 -11.08
CA LEU A 56 -8.00 -2.00 -11.06
C LEU A 56 -7.68 -1.46 -9.67
N ALA A 57 -8.63 -0.82 -8.98
CA ALA A 57 -8.45 -0.37 -7.60
C ALA A 57 -8.03 -1.53 -6.67
N GLY A 58 -8.71 -2.67 -6.76
CA GLY A 58 -8.39 -3.86 -5.96
C GLY A 58 -6.98 -4.41 -6.24
N VAL A 59 -6.63 -4.59 -7.52
CA VAL A 59 -5.30 -5.09 -7.92
C VAL A 59 -4.20 -4.12 -7.47
N THR A 60 -4.43 -2.82 -7.62
CA THR A 60 -3.44 -1.80 -7.28
C THR A 60 -3.26 -1.69 -5.77
N GLY A 61 -4.32 -1.80 -4.98
CA GLY A 61 -4.24 -1.87 -3.52
C GLY A 61 -3.49 -3.12 -3.02
N VAL A 62 -3.66 -4.27 -3.67
CA VAL A 62 -2.85 -5.48 -3.41
C VAL A 62 -1.36 -5.22 -3.68
N MET A 63 -1.03 -4.52 -4.77
CA MET A 63 0.34 -4.13 -5.09
C MET A 63 0.95 -3.19 -4.04
N ALA A 64 0.16 -2.31 -3.40
CA ALA A 64 0.63 -1.45 -2.31
C ALA A 64 1.17 -2.27 -1.13
N VAL A 65 0.42 -3.30 -0.71
CA VAL A 65 0.85 -4.21 0.36
C VAL A 65 2.04 -5.05 -0.07
N ALA A 66 2.07 -5.52 -1.32
CA ALA A 66 3.21 -6.26 -1.85
C ALA A 66 4.50 -5.42 -1.83
N ALA A 67 4.43 -4.15 -2.24
CA ALA A 67 5.56 -3.21 -2.20
C ALA A 67 6.07 -2.98 -0.77
N PHE A 68 5.15 -2.73 0.18
CA PHE A 68 5.49 -2.56 1.59
C PHE A 68 6.23 -3.79 2.17
N ARG A 69 5.76 -4.99 1.82
CA ARG A 69 6.36 -6.26 2.29
C ARG A 69 7.70 -6.56 1.64
N ALA A 70 7.84 -6.28 0.34
CA ALA A 70 9.09 -6.44 -0.40
C ALA A 70 10.20 -5.58 0.21
N LEU A 71 9.89 -4.32 0.56
CA LEU A 71 10.82 -3.42 1.24
C LEU A 71 11.21 -3.89 2.64
N HIS A 72 10.36 -4.70 3.29
CA HIS A 72 10.65 -5.29 4.59
C HIS A 72 11.32 -6.67 4.54
N ALA A 73 11.65 -7.18 3.35
CA ALA A 73 12.18 -8.53 3.14
C ALA A 73 11.36 -9.62 3.86
N LYS A 74 10.05 -9.39 4.05
CA LYS A 74 9.12 -10.33 4.69
C LYS A 74 8.37 -11.12 3.61
N SER A 75 8.08 -12.39 3.89
CA SER A 75 7.34 -13.30 2.98
C SER A 75 6.20 -12.58 2.27
N MET A 76 6.11 -12.61 0.94
CA MET A 76 5.08 -11.84 0.21
C MET A 76 3.65 -12.30 0.55
N LEU A 77 3.46 -13.58 0.91
CA LEU A 77 2.18 -14.20 1.27
C LEU A 77 1.93 -14.11 2.78
N SER A 78 1.12 -13.14 3.21
CA SER A 78 0.67 -13.02 4.60
C SER A 78 -0.76 -12.49 4.62
N ALA A 79 -1.54 -12.84 5.65
CA ALA A 79 -2.92 -12.35 5.84
C ALA A 79 -3.07 -10.83 5.71
N TRP A 80 -1.99 -10.07 5.88
CA TRP A 80 -1.95 -8.62 5.63
C TRP A 80 -2.24 -8.21 4.17
N LEU A 81 -2.06 -9.10 3.19
CA LEU A 81 -2.48 -8.88 1.80
C LEU A 81 -3.98 -8.57 1.69
N LEU A 82 -4.80 -9.05 2.63
CA LEU A 82 -6.24 -8.78 2.69
C LEU A 82 -6.56 -7.33 3.07
N LEU A 83 -5.63 -6.55 3.64
CA LEU A 83 -5.83 -5.11 3.82
C LEU A 83 -5.62 -4.31 2.53
N GLY A 84 -4.82 -4.82 1.59
CA GLY A 84 -4.58 -4.16 0.31
C GLY A 84 -5.84 -3.87 -0.52
N PRO A 85 -6.82 -4.78 -0.63
CA PRO A 85 -8.04 -4.53 -1.39
C PRO A 85 -9.06 -3.65 -0.65
N LEU A 86 -8.80 -3.15 0.57
CA LEU A 86 -9.75 -2.31 1.32
C LEU A 86 -10.34 -1.16 0.49
N PRO A 87 -9.56 -0.30 -0.20
CA PRO A 87 -10.12 0.77 -1.02
C PRO A 87 -11.00 0.24 -2.16
N GLY A 88 -10.63 -0.89 -2.79
CA GLY A 88 -11.45 -1.52 -3.84
C GLY A 88 -12.75 -2.13 -3.31
N LEU A 89 -12.73 -2.74 -2.13
CA LEU A 89 -13.93 -3.29 -1.47
C LEU A 89 -14.89 -2.19 -1.02
N VAL A 90 -14.35 -1.10 -0.46
CA VAL A 90 -15.13 0.08 -0.07
C VAL A 90 -15.73 0.75 -1.30
N GLY A 91 -14.94 0.95 -2.36
CA GLY A 91 -15.42 1.49 -3.63
C GLY A 91 -16.53 0.66 -4.26
N ALA A 92 -16.35 -0.67 -4.31
CA ALA A 92 -17.36 -1.58 -4.83
C ALA A 92 -18.66 -1.53 -4.01
N TYR A 93 -18.57 -1.49 -2.68
CA TYR A 93 -19.75 -1.36 -1.82
C TYR A 93 -20.54 -0.07 -2.10
N PHE A 94 -19.86 1.08 -2.27
CA PHE A 94 -20.53 2.33 -2.63
C PHE A 94 -21.04 2.36 -4.08
N THR A 95 -20.37 1.67 -5.00
CA THR A 95 -20.75 1.62 -6.42
C THR A 95 -22.01 0.77 -6.63
N PHE A 96 -22.16 -0.35 -5.92
CA PHE A 96 -23.22 -1.33 -6.13
C PHE A 96 -24.32 -1.31 -5.05
N ARG A 97 -24.27 -0.35 -4.13
CA ARG A 97 -25.40 0.02 -3.25
C ARG A 97 -26.39 0.90 -4.01
#